data_AF-A0A947GIE7-F1
#
_entry.id   AF-A0A947GIE7-F1
#
_cell.length_a   1.000
_cell.length_b   1.000
_cell.length_c   1.000
_cell.angle_alpha   90.00
_cell.angle_beta   90.00
_cell.angle_gamma   90.00
#
_symmetry.space_group_name_H-M   'P 1'
#
loop_
_entity.id
_entity.type
_entity.pdbx_description
1 polymer ?
#
loop_
_entity_poly.entity_id
_entity_poly.type
_entity_poly.pdbx_seq_one_letter_code
_entity_poly.pdbx_strand_id
1 'polypeptide(L)'
;MSLFLEDFDQWYEHYSEASPQEQYQLLLEVISKPIPLELAEKEDIASLLIDVQGLLEGNNLIEQALAFTATFQQQQPELYQQEFYYFDNFPIRVALFNQAVESIDQALARYQQEPVKSIDSLLPMLDDLRFYGARDQAVEISRAVYVPVATSRGLLGGSEDDFGAVVITDLLEQAYQQIQQGHPVDWEAWGQEAKPFSFENTPELRQEIAQNISGQVLGGPEIITLFQQDPSVLFPQLLLRFNIQMANQYQLSFVCSQSIWSAVMSFLEERELSDKQLSHPGHFFSINAKELDRYVGGLIGGFLSSYQSKGFATLWGIPHVYDFLRAAGVITDSVYESAIQVSTDLQEMLLKHWQRPLWRYSFVHRWGKPAYQTEADFEAEAKRFADTFNDSESLSTEPTEKPDWGARFSDVVGKAVEKMASDQAPAKSPAPVKNFKAPKPRKSRLQEIKALGKKSKGAKKKKKKGKGF
;
A
#
# COMPACT_ATOMS: atom_id res chain seq x y z
N MET A 1 -18.91 20.42 38.21
CA MET A 1 -18.79 19.80 36.88
C MET A 1 -17.33 19.33 36.75
N SER A 2 -16.91 18.63 35.69
CA SER A 2 -15.48 18.28 35.57
C SER A 2 -14.64 19.54 35.35
N LEU A 3 -13.42 19.59 35.88
CA LEU A 3 -12.48 20.71 35.66
C LEU A 3 -12.33 21.01 34.15
N PHE A 4 -12.34 19.96 33.33
CA PHE A 4 -12.37 20.03 31.87
C PHE A 4 -13.45 20.97 31.27
N LEU A 5 -14.67 21.00 31.85
CA LEU A 5 -15.77 21.85 31.35
C LEU A 5 -15.77 23.24 32.00
N GLU A 6 -15.16 23.39 33.17
CA GLU A 6 -15.15 24.65 33.93
C GLU A 6 -13.96 25.53 33.58
N ASP A 7 -12.78 24.93 33.36
CA ASP A 7 -11.51 25.58 33.05
C ASP A 7 -10.62 24.63 32.21
N PHE A 8 -10.81 24.66 30.88
CA PHE A 8 -10.05 23.81 29.95
C PHE A 8 -8.56 24.12 29.98
N ASP A 9 -8.16 25.39 30.10
CA ASP A 9 -6.76 25.80 30.12
C ASP A 9 -6.03 25.17 31.32
N GLN A 10 -6.63 25.25 32.50
CA GLN A 10 -6.07 24.62 33.70
C GLN A 10 -6.01 23.09 33.58
N TRP A 11 -7.04 22.47 33.01
CA TRP A 11 -7.04 21.02 32.78
C TRP A 11 -5.95 20.62 31.77
N TYR A 12 -5.78 21.38 30.70
CA TYR A 12 -4.81 21.10 29.65
C TYR A 12 -3.36 21.29 30.14
N GLU A 13 -3.09 22.30 30.98
CA GLU A 13 -1.80 22.44 31.65
C GLU A 13 -1.46 21.16 32.43
N HIS A 14 -2.40 20.68 33.25
CA HIS A 14 -2.22 19.44 34.01
C HIS A 14 -2.01 18.22 33.09
N TYR A 15 -2.82 18.08 32.03
CA TYR A 15 -2.68 17.02 31.04
C TYR A 15 -1.31 17.04 30.35
N SER A 16 -0.82 18.23 29.97
CA SER A 16 0.44 18.39 29.23
C SER A 16 1.69 18.06 30.05
N GLU A 17 1.58 18.08 31.38
CA GLU A 17 2.65 17.75 32.33
C GLU A 17 2.50 16.33 32.91
N ALA A 18 1.37 15.68 32.66
CA ALA A 18 1.09 14.34 33.14
C ALA A 18 1.93 13.27 32.44
N SER A 19 2.14 12.14 33.12
CA SER A 19 2.71 10.94 32.51
C SER A 19 1.81 10.36 31.41
N PRO A 20 2.33 9.59 30.43
CA PRO A 20 1.49 8.92 29.43
C PRO A 20 0.35 8.10 30.02
N GLN A 21 0.59 7.42 31.15
CA GLN A 21 -0.46 6.69 31.86
C GLN A 21 -1.55 7.62 32.38
N GLU A 22 -1.18 8.73 33.01
CA GLU A 22 -2.13 9.72 33.53
C GLU A 22 -2.88 10.45 32.42
N GLN A 23 -2.21 10.78 31.31
CA GLN A 23 -2.83 11.36 30.11
C GLN A 23 -3.95 10.46 29.58
N TYR A 24 -3.69 9.16 29.45
CA TYR A 24 -4.70 8.18 29.07
C TYR A 24 -5.89 8.19 30.06
N GLN A 25 -5.63 8.17 31.37
CA GLN A 25 -6.69 8.16 32.38
C GLN A 25 -7.53 9.46 32.38
N LEU A 26 -6.87 10.62 32.27
CA LEU A 26 -7.53 11.92 32.22
C LEU A 26 -8.44 12.02 30.99
N LEU A 27 -7.94 11.64 29.80
CA LEU A 27 -8.75 11.65 28.59
C LEU A 27 -9.88 10.62 28.64
N LEU A 28 -9.63 9.43 29.16
CA LEU A 28 -10.68 8.42 29.34
C LEU A 28 -11.81 8.95 30.24
N GLU A 29 -11.48 9.64 31.33
CA GLU A 29 -12.47 10.27 32.21
C GLU A 29 -13.29 11.33 31.46
N VAL A 30 -12.62 12.14 30.63
CA VAL A 30 -13.24 13.19 29.82
C VAL A 30 -14.21 12.60 28.80
N ILE A 31 -13.78 11.65 27.97
CA ILE A 31 -14.66 11.07 26.94
C ILE A 31 -15.77 10.20 27.49
N SER A 32 -15.65 9.72 28.74
CA SER A 32 -16.69 8.94 29.41
C SER A 32 -17.94 9.77 29.78
N LYS A 33 -17.92 11.10 29.55
CA LYS A 33 -19.04 12.02 29.80
C LYS A 33 -19.30 12.84 28.53
N PRO A 34 -20.55 13.18 28.18
CA PRO A 34 -20.84 13.95 26.97
C PRO A 34 -20.07 15.28 26.91
N ILE A 35 -19.41 15.54 25.80
CA ILE A 35 -18.68 16.79 25.53
C ILE A 35 -19.48 17.59 24.50
N PRO A 36 -19.80 18.88 24.75
CA PRO A 36 -20.40 19.72 23.72
C PRO A 36 -19.52 19.79 22.48
N LEU A 37 -20.08 19.50 21.30
CA LEU A 37 -19.30 19.43 20.05
C LEU A 37 -18.55 20.74 19.75
N GLU A 38 -19.18 21.89 19.98
CA GLU A 38 -18.56 23.21 19.80
C GLU A 38 -17.30 23.39 20.67
N LEU A 39 -17.30 22.83 21.89
CA LEU A 39 -16.13 22.86 22.76
C LEU A 39 -15.06 21.90 22.24
N ALA A 40 -15.45 20.69 21.82
CA ALA A 40 -14.53 19.70 21.28
C ALA A 40 -13.78 20.20 20.03
N GLU A 41 -14.49 20.91 19.14
CA GLU A 41 -13.92 21.53 17.94
C GLU A 41 -13.06 22.75 18.30
N LYS A 42 -13.50 23.60 19.23
CA LYS A 42 -12.77 24.81 19.65
C LYS A 42 -11.42 24.46 20.27
N GLU A 43 -11.38 23.43 21.10
CA GLU A 43 -10.19 23.03 21.87
C GLU A 43 -9.40 21.89 21.22
N ASP A 44 -9.79 21.47 20.01
CA ASP A 44 -9.14 20.39 19.23
C ASP A 44 -8.96 19.08 20.02
N ILE A 45 -10.03 18.64 20.70
CA ILE A 45 -10.02 17.44 21.53
C ILE A 45 -9.70 16.19 20.69
N ALA A 46 -10.09 16.18 19.42
CA ALA A 46 -9.79 15.09 18.50
C ALA A 46 -8.28 14.79 18.41
N SER A 47 -7.43 15.82 18.30
CA SER A 47 -5.98 15.66 18.28
C SER A 47 -5.46 14.97 19.54
N LEU A 48 -5.97 15.32 20.72
CA LEU A 48 -5.56 14.68 21.98
C LEU A 48 -5.98 13.20 22.03
N LEU A 49 -7.16 12.87 21.49
CA LEU A 49 -7.63 11.49 21.40
C LEU A 49 -6.79 10.65 20.43
N ILE A 50 -6.40 11.24 19.29
CA ILE A 50 -5.52 10.60 18.31
C ILE A 50 -4.14 10.31 18.92
N ASP A 51 -3.59 11.26 19.68
CA ASP A 51 -2.30 11.09 20.36
C ASP A 51 -2.33 9.93 21.37
N VAL A 52 -3.36 9.88 22.23
CA VAL A 52 -3.52 8.77 23.19
C VAL A 52 -3.75 7.44 22.48
N GLN A 53 -4.58 7.40 21.44
CA GLN A 53 -4.75 6.19 20.64
C GLN A 53 -3.40 5.72 20.07
N GLY A 54 -2.61 6.65 19.51
CA GLY A 54 -1.26 6.37 19.01
C GLY A 54 -0.32 5.83 20.09
N LEU A 55 -0.39 6.33 21.32
CA LEU A 55 0.37 5.80 22.46
C LEU A 55 -0.03 4.37 22.80
N LEU A 56 -1.33 4.09 22.92
CA LEU A 56 -1.83 2.75 23.24
C LEU A 56 -1.42 1.75 22.15
N GLU A 57 -1.57 2.13 20.89
CA GLU A 57 -1.16 1.33 19.75
C GLU A 57 0.35 1.09 19.70
N GLY A 58 1.15 2.15 19.92
CA GLY A 58 2.61 2.08 19.88
C GLY A 58 3.20 1.18 20.95
N ASN A 59 2.57 1.14 22.12
CA ASN A 59 2.92 0.27 23.25
C ASN A 59 2.23 -1.12 23.18
N ASN A 60 1.50 -1.39 22.10
CA ASN A 60 0.79 -2.64 21.87
C ASN A 60 -0.20 -3.00 23.01
N LEU A 61 -0.85 -1.99 23.58
CA LEU A 61 -1.89 -2.11 24.60
C LEU A 61 -3.26 -2.34 23.92
N ILE A 62 -3.40 -3.51 23.30
CA ILE A 62 -4.50 -3.83 22.37
C ILE A 62 -5.87 -3.68 23.04
N GLU A 63 -6.07 -4.30 24.20
CA GLU A 63 -7.36 -4.26 24.91
C GLU A 63 -7.74 -2.83 25.31
N GLN A 64 -6.77 -2.04 25.78
CA GLN A 64 -6.98 -0.65 26.16
C GLN A 64 -7.32 0.22 24.95
N ALA A 65 -6.63 0.04 23.83
CA ALA A 65 -6.92 0.77 22.59
C ALA A 65 -8.32 0.46 22.04
N LEU A 66 -8.74 -0.81 22.08
CA LEU A 66 -10.09 -1.22 21.67
C LEU A 66 -11.16 -0.65 22.61
N ALA A 67 -10.94 -0.73 23.92
CA ALA A 67 -11.86 -0.19 24.92
C ALA A 67 -11.97 1.34 24.84
N PHE A 68 -10.86 2.03 24.59
CA PHE A 68 -10.81 3.48 24.39
C PHE A 68 -11.62 3.89 23.15
N THR A 69 -11.38 3.24 22.02
CA THR A 69 -12.13 3.46 20.76
C THR A 69 -13.63 3.21 20.96
N ALA A 70 -14.02 2.09 21.58
CA ALA A 70 -15.42 1.78 21.85
C ALA A 70 -16.09 2.79 22.77
N THR A 71 -15.37 3.26 23.81
CA THR A 71 -15.86 4.31 24.71
C THR A 71 -16.07 5.62 23.97
N PHE A 72 -15.11 6.04 23.15
CA PHE A 72 -15.20 7.24 22.33
C PHE A 72 -16.40 7.18 21.37
N GLN A 73 -16.55 6.07 20.64
CA GLN A 73 -17.67 5.84 19.74
C GLN A 73 -19.03 5.89 20.44
N GLN A 74 -19.14 5.28 21.62
CA GLN A 74 -20.40 5.20 22.36
C GLN A 74 -20.79 6.54 23.00
N GLN A 75 -19.84 7.24 23.60
CA GLN A 75 -20.11 8.43 24.42
C GLN A 75 -20.05 9.74 23.63
N GLN A 76 -19.28 9.77 22.54
CA GLN A 76 -19.10 10.96 21.69
C GLN A 76 -19.39 10.64 20.21
N PRO A 77 -20.56 10.07 19.85
CA PRO A 77 -20.80 9.55 18.51
C PRO A 77 -20.67 10.61 17.39
N GLU A 78 -21.01 11.87 17.67
CA GLU A 78 -20.90 12.96 16.69
C GLU A 78 -19.44 13.31 16.39
N LEU A 79 -18.62 13.49 17.44
CA LEU A 79 -17.18 13.75 17.29
C LEU A 79 -16.46 12.54 16.69
N TYR A 80 -16.84 11.32 17.11
CA TYR A 80 -16.34 10.08 16.52
C TYR A 80 -16.60 10.04 15.01
N GLN A 81 -17.83 10.35 14.57
CA GLN A 81 -18.17 10.33 13.16
C GLN A 81 -17.37 11.35 12.34
N GLN A 82 -16.96 12.47 12.95
CA GLN A 82 -16.06 13.41 12.27
C GLN A 82 -14.67 12.80 12.06
N GLU A 83 -14.13 12.02 13.01
CA GLU A 83 -12.73 11.61 13.01
C GLU A 83 -12.51 10.09 12.95
N PHE A 84 -13.54 9.32 12.58
CA PHE A 84 -13.57 7.85 12.67
C PHE A 84 -12.37 7.16 12.01
N TYR A 85 -11.84 7.74 10.92
CA TYR A 85 -10.79 7.14 10.11
C TYR A 85 -9.44 7.04 10.84
N TYR A 86 -9.24 7.81 11.92
CA TYR A 86 -8.08 7.63 12.81
C TYR A 86 -8.26 6.48 13.81
N PHE A 87 -9.50 6.12 14.15
CA PHE A 87 -9.80 5.16 15.21
C PHE A 87 -10.22 3.79 14.68
N ASP A 88 -10.83 3.72 13.49
CA ASP A 88 -11.32 2.46 12.91
C ASP A 88 -10.19 1.56 12.37
N ASN A 89 -9.05 2.12 11.95
CA ASN A 89 -7.95 1.36 11.33
C ASN A 89 -7.38 0.26 12.26
N PHE A 90 -7.19 0.57 13.54
CA PHE A 90 -6.57 -0.37 14.47
C PHE A 90 -7.48 -1.56 14.85
N PRO A 91 -8.75 -1.36 15.22
CA PRO A 91 -9.71 -2.44 15.38
C PRO A 91 -9.81 -3.34 14.14
N ILE A 92 -9.83 -2.74 12.92
CA ILE A 92 -9.83 -3.51 11.67
C ILE A 92 -8.59 -4.41 11.60
N ARG A 93 -7.39 -3.89 11.87
CA ARG A 93 -6.14 -4.69 11.85
C ARG A 93 -6.15 -5.83 12.86
N VAL A 94 -6.65 -5.58 14.08
CA VAL A 94 -6.79 -6.62 15.11
C VAL A 94 -7.75 -7.71 14.63
N ALA A 95 -8.88 -7.34 14.03
CA ALA A 95 -9.84 -8.29 13.48
C ALA A 95 -9.26 -9.11 12.32
N LEU A 96 -8.51 -8.48 11.40
CA LEU A 96 -7.82 -9.17 10.30
C LEU A 96 -6.79 -10.17 10.82
N PHE A 97 -5.99 -9.78 11.82
CA PHE A 97 -5.05 -10.66 12.51
C PHE A 97 -5.75 -11.88 13.12
N ASN A 98 -6.87 -11.65 13.82
CA ASN A 98 -7.66 -12.71 14.47
C ASN A 98 -8.57 -13.49 13.51
N GLN A 99 -8.55 -13.19 12.21
CA GLN A 99 -9.44 -13.77 11.19
C GLN A 99 -10.93 -13.54 11.46
N ALA A 100 -11.27 -12.50 12.23
CA ALA A 100 -12.63 -12.10 12.56
C ALA A 100 -13.17 -11.11 11.51
N VAL A 101 -13.07 -11.45 10.23
CA VAL A 101 -13.27 -10.50 9.13
C VAL A 101 -14.69 -9.92 9.13
N GLU A 102 -15.72 -10.72 9.45
CA GLU A 102 -17.13 -10.26 9.53
C GLU A 102 -17.35 -9.14 10.56
N SER A 103 -16.45 -8.98 11.54
CA SER A 103 -16.59 -7.92 12.56
C SER A 103 -16.24 -6.52 12.07
N ILE A 104 -15.64 -6.39 10.87
CA ILE A 104 -15.14 -5.10 10.37
C ILE A 104 -16.16 -4.34 9.51
N ASP A 105 -17.26 -4.97 9.10
CA ASP A 105 -18.23 -4.41 8.15
C ASP A 105 -18.81 -3.08 8.63
N GLN A 106 -19.08 -2.95 9.94
CA GLN A 106 -19.60 -1.70 10.51
C GLN A 106 -18.59 -0.54 10.41
N ALA A 107 -17.29 -0.83 10.58
CA ALA A 107 -16.24 0.16 10.41
C ALA A 107 -16.09 0.53 8.93
N LEU A 108 -16.06 -0.45 8.03
CA LEU A 108 -16.00 -0.23 6.58
C LEU A 108 -17.19 0.60 6.06
N ALA A 109 -18.39 0.41 6.61
CA ALA A 109 -19.56 1.20 6.23
C ALA A 109 -19.37 2.71 6.46
N ARG A 110 -18.56 3.14 7.44
CA ARG A 110 -18.24 4.57 7.64
C ARG A 110 -17.33 5.11 6.53
N TYR A 111 -16.34 4.33 6.08
CA TYR A 111 -15.53 4.68 4.91
C TYR A 111 -16.38 4.76 3.63
N GLN A 112 -17.41 3.92 3.49
CA GLN A 112 -18.35 4.00 2.36
C GLN A 112 -19.17 5.30 2.37
N GLN A 113 -19.51 5.81 3.55
CA GLN A 113 -20.30 7.04 3.72
C GLN A 113 -19.46 8.30 3.45
N GLU A 114 -18.20 8.31 3.87
CA GLU A 114 -17.31 9.49 3.77
C GLU A 114 -16.00 9.22 2.98
N PRO A 115 -16.04 8.60 1.80
CA PRO A 115 -14.86 8.04 1.13
C PRO A 115 -13.82 9.08 0.73
N VAL A 116 -14.27 10.29 0.38
CA VAL A 116 -13.39 11.40 -0.01
C VAL A 116 -12.65 11.95 1.21
N LYS A 117 -13.33 12.06 2.36
CA LYS A 117 -12.71 12.56 3.60
C LYS A 117 -11.70 11.56 4.15
N SER A 118 -12.01 10.27 4.07
CA SER A 118 -11.21 9.21 4.67
C SER A 118 -10.13 8.61 3.75
N ILE A 119 -9.91 9.16 2.55
CA ILE A 119 -9.12 8.50 1.50
C ILE A 119 -7.69 8.12 1.92
N ASP A 120 -7.02 9.00 2.67
CA ASP A 120 -5.63 8.82 3.10
C ASP A 120 -5.47 7.67 4.10
N SER A 121 -6.54 7.36 4.85
CA SER A 121 -6.60 6.21 5.75
C SER A 121 -7.14 4.96 5.04
N LEU A 122 -8.04 5.14 4.10
CA LEU A 122 -8.69 4.06 3.36
C LEU A 122 -7.71 3.32 2.43
N LEU A 123 -6.81 4.02 1.73
CA LEU A 123 -5.88 3.36 0.80
C LEU A 123 -4.92 2.39 1.52
N PRO A 124 -4.25 2.77 2.63
CA PRO A 124 -3.46 1.82 3.43
C PRO A 124 -4.29 0.68 4.03
N MET A 125 -5.51 0.96 4.46
CA MET A 125 -6.40 -0.07 5.00
C MET A 125 -6.87 -1.05 3.90
N LEU A 126 -7.08 -0.57 2.67
CA LEU A 126 -7.35 -1.43 1.52
C LEU A 126 -6.18 -2.40 1.26
N ASP A 127 -4.94 -1.94 1.38
CA ASP A 127 -3.77 -2.81 1.31
C ASP A 127 -3.81 -3.89 2.41
N ASP A 128 -4.15 -3.53 3.65
CA ASP A 128 -4.31 -4.51 4.73
C ASP A 128 -5.41 -5.55 4.41
N LEU A 129 -6.59 -5.13 3.93
CA LEU A 129 -7.67 -6.05 3.52
C LEU A 129 -7.18 -7.02 2.43
N ARG A 130 -6.48 -6.51 1.42
CA ARG A 130 -5.98 -7.30 0.29
C ARG A 130 -4.91 -8.31 0.74
N PHE A 131 -3.94 -7.89 1.54
CA PHE A 131 -2.84 -8.74 2.01
C PHE A 131 -3.30 -9.81 3.00
N TYR A 132 -4.25 -9.50 3.88
CA TYR A 132 -4.84 -10.46 4.82
C TYR A 132 -5.84 -11.43 4.18
N GLY A 133 -6.17 -11.26 2.91
CA GLY A 133 -7.10 -12.12 2.18
C GLY A 133 -8.58 -11.81 2.43
N ALA A 134 -8.93 -10.64 2.97
CA ALA A 134 -10.30 -10.16 3.15
C ALA A 134 -10.89 -9.67 1.81
N ARG A 135 -10.96 -10.58 0.84
CA ARG A 135 -11.33 -10.31 -0.56
C ARG A 135 -12.70 -9.64 -0.66
N ASP A 136 -13.71 -10.21 -0.01
CA ASP A 136 -15.10 -9.75 -0.16
C ASP A 136 -15.24 -8.31 0.35
N GLN A 137 -14.67 -8.03 1.52
CA GLN A 137 -14.63 -6.68 2.11
C GLN A 137 -13.85 -5.70 1.22
N ALA A 138 -12.71 -6.10 0.68
CA ALA A 138 -11.92 -5.27 -0.23
C ALA A 138 -12.70 -4.95 -1.53
N VAL A 139 -13.46 -5.90 -2.08
CA VAL A 139 -14.26 -5.71 -3.28
C VAL A 139 -15.47 -4.83 -2.99
N GLU A 140 -16.19 -5.07 -1.90
CA GLU A 140 -17.36 -4.30 -1.51
C GLU A 140 -17.01 -2.83 -1.29
N ILE A 141 -15.99 -2.55 -0.47
CA ILE A 141 -15.54 -1.18 -0.22
C ILE A 141 -15.11 -0.52 -1.54
N SER A 142 -14.35 -1.23 -2.39
CA SER A 142 -13.88 -0.69 -3.66
C SER A 142 -15.02 -0.31 -4.60
N ARG A 143 -16.06 -1.14 -4.69
CA ARG A 143 -17.25 -0.83 -5.51
C ARG A 143 -18.00 0.40 -5.00
N ALA A 144 -18.13 0.53 -3.67
CA ALA A 144 -18.84 1.64 -3.05
C ALA A 144 -18.10 2.98 -3.23
N VAL A 145 -16.78 2.98 -3.09
CA VAL A 145 -15.99 4.22 -3.02
C VAL A 145 -15.44 4.70 -4.37
N TYR A 146 -15.33 3.82 -5.37
CA TYR A 146 -14.71 4.16 -6.66
C TYR A 146 -15.32 5.41 -7.30
N VAL A 147 -16.65 5.45 -7.49
CA VAL A 147 -17.31 6.59 -8.16
C VAL A 147 -17.21 7.90 -7.34
N PRO A 148 -17.51 7.91 -6.02
CA PRO A 148 -17.29 9.08 -5.19
C PRO A 148 -15.88 9.65 -5.27
N VAL A 149 -14.84 8.79 -5.25
CA VAL A 149 -13.44 9.19 -5.34
C VAL A 149 -13.11 9.71 -6.74
N ALA A 150 -13.44 8.95 -7.79
CA ALA A 150 -13.13 9.28 -9.19
C ALA A 150 -13.76 10.61 -9.67
N THR A 151 -14.91 10.98 -9.09
CA THR A 151 -15.64 12.19 -9.47
C THR A 151 -15.40 13.37 -8.55
N SER A 152 -14.66 13.17 -7.46
CA SER A 152 -14.35 14.21 -6.50
C SER A 152 -13.44 15.28 -7.11
N ARG A 153 -13.81 16.55 -6.91
CA ARG A 153 -12.94 17.69 -7.26
C ARG A 153 -11.90 18.02 -6.19
N GLY A 154 -12.05 17.44 -5.00
CA GLY A 154 -11.17 17.68 -3.86
C GLY A 154 -9.93 16.78 -3.84
N LEU A 155 -9.89 15.75 -4.69
CA LEU A 155 -8.80 14.78 -4.73
C LEU A 155 -7.94 14.95 -5.97
N LEU A 156 -6.67 14.55 -5.86
CA LEU A 156 -5.82 14.33 -7.01
C LEU A 156 -6.29 13.05 -7.72
N GLY A 157 -6.57 13.15 -9.02
CA GLY A 157 -6.99 12.01 -9.82
C GLY A 157 -5.95 10.88 -9.84
N GLY A 158 -6.43 9.65 -9.96
CA GLY A 158 -5.65 8.41 -9.88
C GLY A 158 -5.79 7.65 -8.56
N SER A 159 -6.37 8.27 -7.52
CA SER A 159 -6.65 7.56 -6.24
C SER A 159 -7.74 6.50 -6.40
N GLU A 160 -8.63 6.68 -7.39
CA GLU A 160 -9.66 5.72 -7.77
C GLU A 160 -9.11 4.43 -8.39
N ASP A 161 -7.89 4.48 -8.96
CA ASP A 161 -7.33 3.38 -9.73
C ASP A 161 -7.13 2.13 -8.87
N ASP A 162 -6.75 2.29 -7.59
CA ASP A 162 -6.55 1.18 -6.66
C ASP A 162 -7.86 0.41 -6.39
N PHE A 163 -8.98 1.12 -6.21
CA PHE A 163 -10.30 0.49 -6.05
C PHE A 163 -10.76 -0.18 -7.35
N GLY A 164 -10.56 0.48 -8.49
CA GLY A 164 -10.89 -0.09 -9.79
C GLY A 164 -10.12 -1.38 -10.06
N ALA A 165 -8.82 -1.39 -9.72
CA ALA A 165 -7.95 -2.56 -9.86
C ALA A 165 -8.43 -3.75 -9.02
N VAL A 166 -8.89 -3.52 -7.78
CA VAL A 166 -9.46 -4.58 -6.94
C VAL A 166 -10.68 -5.21 -7.59
N VAL A 167 -11.63 -4.39 -8.06
CA VAL A 167 -12.86 -4.90 -8.69
C VAL A 167 -12.57 -5.65 -9.98
N ILE A 168 -11.73 -5.11 -10.85
CA ILE A 168 -11.35 -5.78 -12.11
C ILE A 168 -10.65 -7.11 -11.83
N THR A 169 -9.76 -7.13 -10.84
CA THR A 169 -9.03 -8.35 -10.45
C THR A 169 -9.95 -9.43 -9.90
N ASP A 170 -10.95 -9.04 -9.11
CA ASP A 170 -12.00 -9.93 -8.62
C ASP A 170 -12.84 -10.52 -9.76
N LEU A 171 -13.22 -9.70 -10.75
CA LEU A 171 -13.93 -10.17 -11.94
C LEU A 171 -13.11 -11.17 -12.75
N LEU A 172 -11.79 -11.00 -12.84
CA LEU A 172 -10.90 -11.98 -13.47
C LEU A 172 -10.87 -13.30 -12.71
N GLU A 173 -10.87 -13.26 -11.37
CA GLU A 173 -10.92 -14.46 -10.52
C GLU A 173 -12.23 -15.22 -10.71
N GLN A 174 -13.37 -14.51 -10.73
CA GLN A 174 -14.68 -15.13 -11.00
C GLN A 174 -14.72 -15.82 -12.37
N ALA A 175 -14.20 -15.16 -13.42
CA ALA A 175 -14.11 -15.74 -14.75
C ALA A 175 -13.20 -16.99 -14.77
N TYR A 176 -12.06 -16.95 -14.05
CA TYR A 176 -11.18 -18.09 -13.90
C TYR A 176 -11.88 -19.27 -13.19
N GLN A 177 -12.60 -19.02 -12.10
CA GLN A 177 -13.35 -20.03 -11.36
C GLN A 177 -14.44 -20.69 -12.24
N GLN A 178 -15.17 -19.91 -13.04
CA GLN A 178 -16.15 -20.45 -14.00
C GLN A 178 -15.48 -21.41 -14.99
N ILE A 179 -14.33 -21.03 -15.55
CA ILE A 179 -13.57 -21.86 -16.49
C ILE A 179 -13.09 -23.16 -15.82
N GLN A 180 -12.57 -23.09 -14.58
CA GLN A 180 -12.16 -24.28 -13.82
C GLN A 180 -13.33 -25.25 -13.56
N GLN A 181 -14.54 -24.72 -13.41
CA GLN A 181 -15.77 -25.50 -13.24
C GLN A 181 -16.37 -26.02 -14.57
N GLY A 182 -15.73 -25.72 -15.72
CA GLY A 182 -16.22 -26.11 -17.03
C GLY A 182 -17.39 -25.26 -17.54
N HIS A 183 -17.65 -24.10 -16.93
CA HIS A 183 -18.67 -23.16 -17.36
C HIS A 183 -18.11 -22.14 -18.36
N PRO A 184 -18.88 -21.79 -19.42
CA PRO A 184 -18.48 -20.74 -20.35
C PRO A 184 -18.58 -19.35 -19.68
N VAL A 185 -17.62 -18.47 -19.98
CA VAL A 185 -17.64 -17.07 -19.55
C VAL A 185 -18.27 -16.20 -20.63
N ASP A 186 -19.27 -15.39 -20.26
CA ASP A 186 -19.78 -14.33 -21.11
C ASP A 186 -18.85 -13.11 -21.04
N TRP A 187 -17.87 -13.07 -21.94
CA TRP A 187 -16.88 -12.01 -21.99
C TRP A 187 -17.47 -10.63 -22.31
N GLU A 188 -18.60 -10.55 -23.02
CA GLU A 188 -19.23 -9.27 -23.29
C GLU A 188 -19.87 -8.72 -22.01
N ALA A 189 -20.63 -9.55 -21.29
CA ALA A 189 -21.19 -9.18 -20.00
C ALA A 189 -20.10 -8.81 -18.98
N TRP A 190 -19.04 -9.63 -18.88
CA TRP A 190 -17.87 -9.36 -18.05
C TRP A 190 -17.27 -7.98 -18.36
N GLY A 191 -17.09 -7.66 -19.65
CA GLY A 191 -16.56 -6.38 -20.07
C GLY A 191 -17.47 -5.19 -19.77
N GLN A 192 -18.79 -5.37 -19.83
CA GLN A 192 -19.74 -4.33 -19.42
C GLN A 192 -19.71 -4.10 -17.91
N GLU A 193 -19.47 -5.13 -17.10
CA GLU A 193 -19.32 -4.99 -15.66
C GLU A 193 -18.00 -4.30 -15.26
N ALA A 194 -16.91 -4.54 -16.00
CA ALA A 194 -15.62 -3.90 -15.75
C ALA A 194 -15.57 -2.43 -16.21
N LYS A 195 -16.35 -2.06 -17.22
CA LYS A 195 -16.33 -0.73 -17.87
C LYS A 195 -16.51 0.47 -16.91
N PRO A 196 -17.39 0.44 -15.88
CA PRO A 196 -17.50 1.53 -14.91
C PRO A 196 -16.19 1.83 -14.17
N PHE A 197 -15.30 0.85 -14.06
CA PHE A 197 -14.01 0.95 -13.36
C PHE A 197 -12.86 1.33 -14.31
N SER A 198 -13.15 2.11 -15.36
CA SER A 198 -12.20 2.56 -16.38
C SER A 198 -11.46 1.45 -17.13
N PHE A 199 -11.96 0.22 -17.09
CA PHE A 199 -11.40 -0.89 -17.84
C PHE A 199 -11.68 -0.74 -19.35
N GLU A 200 -10.65 -0.95 -20.18
CA GLU A 200 -10.77 -0.89 -21.64
C GLU A 200 -11.53 -2.11 -22.18
N ASN A 201 -12.83 -1.98 -22.40
CA ASN A 201 -13.65 -3.08 -22.89
C ASN A 201 -13.61 -3.23 -24.43
N THR A 202 -12.50 -3.74 -24.98
CA THR A 202 -12.35 -4.05 -26.42
C THR A 202 -12.41 -5.56 -26.70
N PRO A 203 -12.90 -6.01 -27.87
CA PRO A 203 -12.89 -7.42 -28.25
C PRO A 203 -11.50 -8.06 -28.20
N GLU A 204 -10.47 -7.32 -28.63
CA GLU A 204 -9.08 -7.78 -28.64
C GLU A 204 -8.56 -8.04 -27.22
N LEU A 205 -8.79 -7.12 -26.28
CA LEU A 205 -8.35 -7.29 -24.90
C LEU A 205 -9.10 -8.44 -24.21
N ARG A 206 -10.41 -8.59 -24.47
CA ARG A 206 -11.18 -9.72 -23.94
C ARG A 206 -10.68 -11.06 -24.46
N GLN A 207 -10.34 -11.13 -25.75
CA GLN A 207 -9.76 -12.34 -26.34
C GLN A 207 -8.40 -12.66 -25.71
N GLU A 208 -7.56 -11.65 -25.49
CA GLU A 208 -6.27 -11.83 -24.83
C GLU A 208 -6.42 -12.36 -23.39
N ILE A 209 -7.36 -11.79 -22.62
CA ILE A 209 -7.67 -12.27 -21.26
C ILE A 209 -8.16 -13.72 -21.31
N ALA A 210 -9.12 -14.03 -22.18
CA ALA A 210 -9.66 -15.37 -22.32
C ALA A 210 -8.57 -16.40 -22.63
N GLN A 211 -7.63 -16.07 -23.51
CA GLN A 211 -6.51 -16.94 -23.87
C GLN A 211 -5.55 -17.17 -22.69
N ASN A 212 -5.23 -16.11 -21.93
CA ASN A 212 -4.33 -16.23 -20.77
C ASN A 212 -4.98 -17.01 -19.62
N ILE A 213 -6.27 -16.77 -19.34
CA ILE A 213 -7.01 -17.49 -18.28
C ILE A 213 -7.20 -18.97 -18.63
N SER A 214 -7.41 -19.29 -19.91
CA SER A 214 -7.59 -20.68 -20.38
C SER A 214 -6.29 -21.48 -20.55
N GLY A 215 -5.13 -20.89 -20.22
CA GLY A 215 -3.86 -21.61 -20.18
C GLY A 215 -3.15 -21.75 -21.53
N GLN A 216 -3.39 -20.88 -22.52
CA GLN A 216 -2.48 -20.76 -23.66
C GLN A 216 -1.19 -20.06 -23.20
N VAL A 217 -0.17 -20.86 -22.87
CA VAL A 217 1.07 -20.37 -22.26
C VAL A 217 2.10 -20.04 -23.34
N LEU A 218 2.53 -18.77 -23.39
CA LEU A 218 3.77 -18.37 -24.06
C LEU A 218 4.95 -19.01 -23.33
N GLY A 219 5.86 -19.68 -24.06
CA GLY A 219 7.10 -20.20 -23.49
C GLY A 219 8.09 -19.08 -23.14
N GLY A 220 9.16 -19.45 -22.43
CA GLY A 220 10.22 -18.52 -22.03
C GLY A 220 10.81 -17.69 -23.18
N PRO A 221 11.18 -18.30 -24.34
CA PRO A 221 11.70 -17.55 -25.49
C PRO A 221 10.71 -16.52 -26.05
N GLU A 222 9.42 -16.87 -26.12
CA GLU A 222 8.37 -15.95 -26.55
C GLU A 222 8.17 -14.79 -25.57
N ILE A 223 8.21 -15.08 -24.26
CA ILE A 223 8.13 -14.05 -23.21
C ILE A 223 9.31 -13.08 -23.30
N ILE A 224 10.54 -13.56 -23.44
CA ILE A 224 11.73 -12.70 -23.56
C ILE A 224 11.63 -11.81 -24.79
N THR A 225 11.17 -12.38 -25.92
CA THR A 225 10.96 -11.63 -27.16
C THR A 225 9.91 -10.54 -26.96
N LEU A 226 8.79 -10.86 -26.31
CA LEU A 226 7.73 -9.89 -26.04
C LEU A 226 8.19 -8.81 -25.05
N PHE A 227 8.99 -9.15 -24.05
CA PHE A 227 9.59 -8.19 -23.11
C PHE A 227 10.43 -7.15 -23.84
N GLN A 228 11.23 -7.56 -24.81
CA GLN A 228 12.08 -6.66 -25.58
C GLN A 228 11.29 -5.75 -26.53
N GLN A 229 10.12 -6.21 -27.00
CA GLN A 229 9.36 -5.54 -28.05
C GLN A 229 8.22 -4.67 -27.52
N ASP A 230 7.43 -5.20 -26.57
CA ASP A 230 6.27 -4.55 -26.00
C ASP A 230 6.01 -4.99 -24.54
N PRO A 231 6.77 -4.44 -23.57
CA PRO A 231 6.54 -4.71 -22.16
C PRO A 231 5.11 -4.43 -21.70
N SER A 232 4.42 -3.48 -22.36
CA SER A 232 3.08 -3.05 -21.95
C SER A 232 2.00 -4.11 -22.20
N VAL A 233 2.24 -5.04 -23.13
CA VAL A 233 1.40 -6.22 -23.36
C VAL A 233 1.84 -7.36 -22.45
N LEU A 234 3.14 -7.52 -22.21
CA LEU A 234 3.66 -8.63 -21.41
C LEU A 234 3.29 -8.56 -19.93
N PHE A 235 3.43 -7.39 -19.28
CA PHE A 235 3.23 -7.30 -17.83
C PHE A 235 1.82 -7.70 -17.35
N PRO A 236 0.73 -7.29 -18.03
CA PRO A 236 -0.61 -7.79 -17.72
C PRO A 236 -0.72 -9.32 -17.81
N GLN A 237 -0.08 -9.94 -18.81
CA GLN A 237 -0.08 -11.40 -18.94
C GLN A 237 0.70 -12.09 -17.83
N LEU A 238 1.87 -11.55 -17.45
CA LEU A 238 2.66 -12.07 -16.33
C LEU A 238 1.91 -11.94 -15.01
N LEU A 239 1.28 -10.79 -14.75
CA LEU A 239 0.44 -10.57 -13.57
C LEU A 239 -0.69 -11.61 -13.49
N LEU A 240 -1.44 -11.80 -14.59
CA LEU A 240 -2.55 -12.75 -14.59
C LEU A 240 -2.08 -14.19 -14.36
N ARG A 241 -0.94 -14.58 -14.94
CA ARG A 241 -0.33 -15.90 -14.70
C ARG A 241 0.18 -16.05 -13.28
N PHE A 242 0.75 -15.00 -12.70
CA PHE A 242 1.14 -14.98 -11.30
C PHE A 242 -0.08 -15.19 -10.40
N ASN A 243 -1.17 -14.49 -10.65
CA ASN A 243 -2.43 -14.66 -9.91
C ASN A 243 -2.96 -16.10 -10.00
N ILE A 244 -2.98 -16.69 -11.19
CA ILE A 244 -3.38 -18.10 -11.40
C ILE A 244 -2.45 -19.05 -10.63
N GLN A 245 -1.14 -18.83 -10.66
CA GLN A 245 -0.20 -19.65 -9.90
C GLN A 245 -0.46 -19.55 -8.40
N MET A 246 -0.58 -18.33 -7.87
CA MET A 246 -0.80 -18.11 -6.43
C MET A 246 -2.13 -18.71 -5.96
N ALA A 247 -3.19 -18.62 -6.78
CA ALA A 247 -4.48 -19.28 -6.48
C ALA A 247 -4.36 -20.81 -6.46
N ASN A 248 -3.68 -21.40 -7.44
CA ASN A 248 -3.57 -22.86 -7.53
C ASN A 248 -2.63 -23.47 -6.49
N GLN A 249 -1.52 -22.79 -6.21
CA GLN A 249 -0.46 -23.32 -5.34
C GLN A 249 -0.70 -22.98 -3.87
N TYR A 250 -1.19 -21.76 -3.59
CA TYR A 250 -1.28 -21.22 -2.24
C TYR A 250 -2.72 -20.84 -1.84
N GLN A 251 -3.71 -21.10 -2.68
CA GLN A 251 -5.13 -20.77 -2.44
C GLN A 251 -5.38 -19.28 -2.16
N LEU A 252 -4.54 -18.40 -2.71
CA LEU A 252 -4.72 -16.95 -2.57
C LEU A 252 -5.69 -16.41 -3.63
N SER A 253 -6.49 -15.43 -3.22
CA SER A 253 -7.31 -14.67 -4.17
C SER A 253 -6.44 -13.95 -5.19
N PHE A 254 -6.99 -13.65 -6.36
CA PHE A 254 -6.30 -12.84 -7.35
C PHE A 254 -6.07 -11.43 -6.81
N VAL A 255 -6.99 -10.92 -5.97
CA VAL A 255 -6.87 -9.60 -5.32
C VAL A 255 -5.61 -9.56 -4.44
N CYS A 256 -5.41 -10.56 -3.58
CA CYS A 256 -4.19 -10.65 -2.75
C CYS A 256 -2.94 -10.77 -3.64
N SER A 257 -2.96 -11.68 -4.60
CA SER A 257 -1.85 -11.95 -5.50
C SER A 257 -1.44 -10.72 -6.32
N GLN A 258 -2.41 -9.99 -6.87
CA GLN A 258 -2.16 -8.76 -7.62
C GLN A 258 -1.53 -7.68 -6.73
N SER A 259 -1.88 -7.63 -5.45
CA SER A 259 -1.30 -6.69 -4.48
C SER A 259 0.17 -7.00 -4.22
N ILE A 260 0.51 -8.28 -4.02
CA ILE A 260 1.90 -8.74 -3.85
C ILE A 260 2.72 -8.39 -5.10
N TRP A 261 2.20 -8.72 -6.28
CA TRP A 261 2.84 -8.38 -7.55
C TRP A 261 3.07 -6.87 -7.68
N SER A 262 2.04 -6.07 -7.45
CA SER A 262 2.10 -4.61 -7.55
C SER A 262 3.09 -4.00 -6.55
N ALA A 263 3.22 -4.53 -5.34
CA ALA A 263 4.22 -4.07 -4.36
C ALA A 263 5.65 -4.27 -4.89
N VAL A 264 5.96 -5.48 -5.38
CA VAL A 264 7.28 -5.79 -5.95
C VAL A 264 7.55 -5.00 -7.24
N MET A 265 6.57 -4.91 -8.15
CA MET A 265 6.75 -4.14 -9.40
C MET A 265 6.92 -2.65 -9.13
N SER A 266 6.23 -2.07 -8.14
CA SER A 266 6.40 -0.66 -7.76
C SER A 266 7.87 -0.35 -7.43
N PHE A 267 8.51 -1.20 -6.61
CA PHE A 267 9.94 -1.12 -6.35
C PHE A 267 10.76 -1.19 -7.64
N LEU A 268 10.46 -2.17 -8.50
CA LEU A 268 11.24 -2.39 -9.72
C LEU A 268 11.14 -1.21 -10.69
N GLU A 269 9.98 -0.56 -10.79
CA GLU A 269 9.69 0.56 -11.69
C GLU A 269 10.24 1.91 -11.22
N GLU A 270 10.40 2.11 -9.91
CA GLU A 270 10.93 3.36 -9.35
C GLU A 270 12.44 3.53 -9.53
N ARG A 271 13.15 2.47 -9.92
CA ARG A 271 14.61 2.52 -10.11
C ARG A 271 15.00 3.28 -11.38
N GLU A 272 16.16 3.92 -11.29
CA GLU A 272 16.71 4.71 -12.38
C GLU A 272 17.52 3.83 -13.35
N LEU A 273 16.82 3.07 -14.18
CA LEU A 273 17.43 2.27 -15.25
C LEU A 273 17.46 3.02 -16.59
N SER A 274 18.49 2.74 -17.40
CA SER A 274 18.56 3.20 -18.80
C SER A 274 17.63 2.38 -19.72
N ASP A 275 17.24 2.94 -20.87
CA ASP A 275 16.38 2.26 -21.87
C ASP A 275 16.91 0.87 -22.28
N LYS A 276 18.24 0.72 -22.36
CA LYS A 276 18.89 -0.56 -22.68
C LYS A 276 18.72 -1.59 -21.56
N GLN A 277 18.75 -1.15 -20.30
CA GLN A 277 18.52 -2.02 -19.15
C GLN A 277 17.03 -2.38 -19.02
N LEU A 278 16.14 -1.42 -19.28
CA LEU A 278 14.69 -1.63 -19.25
C LEU A 278 14.18 -2.64 -20.28
N SER A 279 14.94 -2.86 -21.37
CA SER A 279 14.61 -3.80 -22.44
C SER A 279 15.20 -5.19 -22.24
N HIS A 280 15.98 -5.43 -21.18
CA HIS A 280 16.56 -6.74 -20.87
C HIS A 280 15.98 -7.29 -19.56
N PRO A 281 15.25 -8.43 -19.58
CA PRO A 281 14.64 -9.00 -18.39
C PRO A 281 15.64 -9.17 -17.23
N GLY A 282 16.83 -9.72 -17.50
CA GLY A 282 17.83 -9.94 -16.45
C GLY A 282 18.35 -8.64 -15.81
N HIS A 283 18.35 -7.51 -16.53
CA HIS A 283 18.71 -6.22 -15.96
C HIS A 283 17.52 -5.58 -15.23
N PHE A 284 16.33 -5.64 -15.82
CA PHE A 284 15.11 -5.15 -15.20
C PHE A 284 14.84 -5.87 -13.87
N PHE A 285 14.93 -7.19 -13.82
CA PHE A 285 14.69 -7.97 -12.59
C PHE A 285 15.95 -8.13 -11.71
N SER A 286 17.06 -7.46 -11.99
CA SER A 286 18.21 -7.49 -11.07
C SER A 286 17.93 -6.59 -9.86
N ILE A 287 18.08 -7.09 -8.63
CA ILE A 287 17.86 -6.28 -7.41
C ILE A 287 19.20 -5.76 -6.89
N ASN A 288 19.26 -4.45 -6.59
CA ASN A 288 20.36 -3.86 -5.84
C ASN A 288 19.98 -3.70 -4.36
N ALA A 289 20.82 -4.19 -3.45
CA ALA A 289 20.55 -4.14 -2.02
C ALA A 289 20.32 -2.73 -1.47
N LYS A 290 21.11 -1.73 -1.91
CA LYS A 290 20.95 -0.34 -1.44
C LYS A 290 19.68 0.32 -1.96
N GLU A 291 19.28 -0.01 -3.19
CA GLU A 291 18.04 0.51 -3.75
C GLU A 291 16.83 -0.09 -3.05
N LEU A 292 16.86 -1.40 -2.79
CA LEU A 292 15.80 -2.08 -2.05
C LEU A 292 15.70 -1.55 -0.61
N ASP A 293 16.82 -1.47 0.11
CA ASP A 293 16.88 -0.90 1.47
C ASP A 293 16.32 0.52 1.52
N ARG A 294 16.72 1.39 0.59
CA ARG A 294 16.17 2.75 0.50
C ARG A 294 14.66 2.77 0.24
N TYR A 295 14.18 1.91 -0.66
CA TYR A 295 12.76 1.85 -1.02
C TYR A 295 11.92 1.36 0.17
N VAL A 296 12.29 0.20 0.74
CA VAL A 296 11.62 -0.40 1.90
C VAL A 296 11.73 0.51 3.11
N GLY A 297 12.90 1.11 3.36
CA GLY A 297 13.12 2.07 4.43
C GLY A 297 12.24 3.32 4.30
N GLY A 298 11.95 3.77 3.07
CA GLY A 298 11.00 4.86 2.81
C GLY A 298 9.56 4.49 3.14
N LEU A 299 9.15 3.25 2.88
CA LEU A 299 7.81 2.74 3.18
C LEU A 299 7.62 2.42 4.67
N ILE A 300 8.65 1.89 5.33
CA ILE A 300 8.58 1.38 6.68
C ILE A 300 8.99 2.45 7.72
N GLY A 301 10.10 3.15 7.47
CA GLY A 301 10.80 3.99 8.45
C GLY A 301 10.38 5.46 8.50
N GLY A 302 9.49 5.92 7.62
CA GLY A 302 8.95 7.29 7.69
C GLY A 302 8.12 7.49 8.96
N PHE A 303 8.41 8.54 9.73
CA PHE A 303 7.65 8.92 10.94
C PHE A 303 6.12 9.07 10.67
N LEU A 304 5.74 9.33 9.42
CA LEU A 304 4.36 9.47 8.95
C LEU A 304 3.97 8.45 7.86
N SER A 305 4.74 7.39 7.65
CA SER A 305 4.42 6.45 6.58
C SER A 305 3.25 5.55 6.99
N SER A 306 2.12 5.70 6.31
CA SER A 306 0.98 4.77 6.41
C SER A 306 1.17 3.50 5.56
N TYR A 307 2.24 3.43 4.75
CA TYR A 307 2.48 2.35 3.77
C TYR A 307 3.35 1.20 4.28
N GLN A 308 3.42 1.00 5.60
CA GLN A 308 4.28 -0.03 6.19
C GLN A 308 3.93 -1.43 5.70
N SER A 309 2.64 -1.74 5.56
CA SER A 309 2.16 -3.01 5.01
C SER A 309 2.68 -3.24 3.60
N LYS A 310 2.72 -2.22 2.74
CA LYS A 310 3.33 -2.31 1.41
C LYS A 310 4.83 -2.56 1.47
N GLY A 311 5.53 -2.01 2.47
CA GLY A 311 6.95 -2.26 2.71
C GLY A 311 7.23 -3.73 3.04
N PHE A 312 6.50 -4.30 4.01
CA PHE A 312 6.56 -5.73 4.33
C PHE A 312 6.15 -6.58 3.11
N ALA A 313 5.08 -6.20 2.42
CA ALA A 313 4.62 -6.93 1.24
C ALA A 313 5.61 -6.92 0.08
N THR A 314 6.36 -5.82 -0.10
CA THR A 314 7.44 -5.77 -1.10
C THR A 314 8.53 -6.77 -0.73
N LEU A 315 8.98 -6.73 0.53
CA LEU A 315 10.15 -7.50 0.96
C LEU A 315 9.88 -9.01 1.05
N TRP A 316 8.71 -9.41 1.58
CA TRP A 316 8.28 -10.81 1.61
C TRP A 316 7.64 -11.28 0.30
N GLY A 317 7.17 -10.36 -0.55
CA GLY A 317 6.62 -10.68 -1.87
C GLY A 317 7.68 -11.01 -2.91
N ILE A 318 8.92 -10.50 -2.77
CA ILE A 318 10.03 -10.76 -3.71
C ILE A 318 10.21 -12.26 -3.95
N PRO A 319 10.38 -13.12 -2.92
CA PRO A 319 10.52 -14.55 -3.14
C PRO A 319 9.40 -15.18 -4.00
N HIS A 320 8.13 -14.85 -3.72
CA HIS A 320 7.00 -15.39 -4.49
C HIS A 320 7.02 -14.96 -5.96
N VAL A 321 7.26 -13.67 -6.20
CA VAL A 321 7.34 -13.13 -7.57
C VAL A 321 8.52 -13.74 -8.32
N TYR A 322 9.67 -13.91 -7.67
CA TYR A 322 10.88 -14.44 -8.30
C TYR A 322 10.81 -15.96 -8.51
N ASP A 323 10.14 -16.71 -7.62
CA ASP A 323 9.81 -18.13 -7.85
C ASP A 323 8.99 -18.29 -9.15
N PHE A 324 7.95 -17.47 -9.32
CA PHE A 324 7.15 -17.43 -10.56
C PHE A 324 7.97 -17.04 -11.79
N LEU A 325 8.72 -15.94 -11.73
CA LEU A 325 9.50 -15.44 -12.87
C LEU A 325 10.56 -16.46 -13.31
N ARG A 326 11.18 -17.17 -12.36
CA ARG A 326 12.13 -18.26 -12.63
C ARG A 326 11.42 -19.44 -13.28
N ALA A 327 10.30 -19.91 -12.72
CA ALA A 327 9.54 -21.03 -13.26
C ALA A 327 9.01 -20.75 -14.67
N ALA A 328 8.63 -19.50 -14.95
CA ALA A 328 8.18 -19.05 -16.27
C ALA A 328 9.33 -18.80 -17.27
N GLY A 329 10.60 -18.96 -16.86
CA GLY A 329 11.78 -18.75 -17.71
C GLY A 329 12.01 -17.28 -18.10
N VAL A 330 11.50 -16.33 -17.30
CA VAL A 330 11.67 -14.89 -17.52
C VAL A 330 13.03 -14.39 -17.03
N ILE A 331 13.52 -15.01 -15.96
CA ILE A 331 14.81 -14.71 -15.32
C ILE A 331 15.68 -15.96 -15.26
N THR A 332 17.00 -15.76 -15.16
CA THR A 332 17.97 -16.84 -14.98
C THR A 332 18.10 -17.21 -13.49
N ASP A 333 18.66 -18.40 -13.22
CA ASP A 333 18.97 -18.83 -11.84
C ASP A 333 19.85 -17.82 -11.10
N SER A 334 20.83 -17.20 -11.78
CA SER A 334 21.70 -16.19 -11.17
C SER A 334 20.94 -14.92 -10.75
N VAL A 335 19.96 -14.47 -11.54
CA VAL A 335 19.12 -13.31 -11.17
C VAL A 335 18.23 -13.67 -9.99
N TYR A 336 17.67 -14.88 -10.01
CA TYR A 336 16.87 -15.41 -8.91
C TYR A 336 17.67 -15.49 -7.60
N GLU A 337 18.81 -16.20 -7.59
CA GLU A 337 19.64 -16.39 -6.40
C GLU A 337 20.10 -15.06 -5.81
N SER A 338 20.48 -14.10 -6.67
CA SER A 338 20.86 -12.75 -6.22
C SER A 338 19.69 -12.01 -5.57
N ALA A 339 18.47 -12.13 -6.10
CA ALA A 339 17.30 -11.47 -5.54
C ALA A 339 16.87 -12.08 -4.20
N ILE A 340 16.90 -13.41 -4.09
CA ILE A 340 16.61 -14.13 -2.84
C ILE A 340 17.63 -13.77 -1.77
N GLN A 341 18.93 -13.75 -2.09
CA GLN A 341 19.96 -13.35 -1.13
C GLN A 341 19.73 -11.93 -0.62
N VAL A 342 19.57 -10.96 -1.54
CA VAL A 342 19.41 -9.55 -1.18
C VAL A 342 18.15 -9.30 -0.34
N SER A 343 17.03 -9.96 -0.68
CA SER A 343 15.79 -9.82 0.10
C SER A 343 15.91 -10.48 1.47
N THR A 344 16.50 -11.68 1.56
CA THR A 344 16.70 -12.38 2.84
C THR A 344 17.61 -11.60 3.79
N ASP A 345 18.75 -11.08 3.28
CA ASP A 345 19.66 -10.25 4.09
C ASP A 345 18.94 -9.03 4.68
N LEU A 346 18.07 -8.39 3.88
CA LEU A 346 17.30 -7.24 4.32
C LEU A 346 16.16 -7.63 5.27
N GLN A 347 15.52 -8.79 5.09
CA GLN A 347 14.54 -9.33 6.04
C GLN A 347 15.17 -9.55 7.41
N GLU A 348 16.34 -10.21 7.47
CA GLU A 348 17.06 -10.44 8.72
C GLU A 348 17.45 -9.12 9.40
N MET A 349 17.95 -8.16 8.61
CA MET A 349 18.33 -6.83 9.10
C MET A 349 17.11 -6.07 9.65
N LEU A 350 15.99 -6.08 8.93
CA LEU A 350 14.74 -5.47 9.37
C LEU A 350 14.27 -6.12 10.67
N LEU A 351 14.15 -7.45 10.71
CA LEU A 351 13.69 -8.16 11.89
C LEU A 351 14.61 -7.95 13.09
N LYS A 352 15.92 -7.76 12.90
CA LYS A 352 16.86 -7.49 13.99
C LYS A 352 16.67 -6.12 14.61
N HIS A 353 16.32 -5.11 13.82
CA HIS A 353 16.28 -3.71 14.26
C HIS A 353 14.87 -3.15 14.45
N TRP A 354 13.86 -3.83 13.93
CA TRP A 354 12.46 -3.42 14.04
C TRP A 354 11.85 -3.90 15.35
N GLN A 355 11.69 -2.98 16.29
CA GLN A 355 11.11 -3.25 17.61
C GLN A 355 9.59 -3.09 17.65
N ARG A 356 8.93 -2.69 16.55
CA ARG A 356 7.47 -2.49 16.55
C ARG A 356 6.72 -3.83 16.45
N PRO A 357 5.43 -3.87 16.82
CA PRO A 357 4.64 -5.11 16.81
C PRO A 357 4.53 -5.69 15.40
N LEU A 358 5.23 -6.81 15.17
CA LEU A 358 5.31 -7.51 13.90
C LEU A 358 3.99 -8.18 13.51
N TRP A 359 3.13 -8.50 14.49
CA TRP A 359 1.85 -9.19 14.29
C TRP A 359 0.98 -8.48 13.25
N ARG A 360 1.08 -7.14 13.16
CA ARG A 360 0.36 -6.29 12.20
C ARG A 360 0.65 -6.67 10.74
N TYR A 361 1.79 -7.29 10.48
CA TYR A 361 2.25 -7.70 9.15
C TYR A 361 2.33 -9.23 9.00
N SER A 362 1.71 -9.98 9.91
CA SER A 362 1.67 -11.46 9.85
C SER A 362 0.91 -12.00 8.63
N PHE A 363 0.28 -11.13 7.83
CA PHE A 363 -0.26 -11.50 6.52
C PHE A 363 0.78 -12.17 5.62
N VAL A 364 2.07 -11.85 5.75
CA VAL A 364 3.13 -12.43 4.91
C VAL A 364 3.22 -13.95 5.09
N HIS A 365 2.88 -14.47 6.27
CA HIS A 365 2.86 -15.90 6.57
C HIS A 365 1.56 -16.59 6.14
N ARG A 366 0.56 -15.83 5.65
CA ARG A 366 -0.67 -16.39 5.08
C ARG A 366 -0.53 -16.71 3.59
N TRP A 367 0.53 -16.23 2.95
CA TRP A 367 0.74 -16.41 1.51
C TRP A 367 1.33 -17.76 1.12
N GLY A 368 1.59 -18.61 2.12
CA GLY A 368 2.33 -19.84 1.97
C GLY A 368 3.83 -19.63 1.99
N LYS A 369 4.57 -20.73 2.14
CA LYS A 369 6.03 -20.71 2.24
C LYS A 369 6.69 -20.58 0.87
N PRO A 370 7.63 -19.64 0.66
CA PRO A 370 8.47 -19.59 -0.54
C PRO A 370 9.32 -20.86 -0.77
N ALA A 371 9.82 -21.05 -1.99
CA ALA A 371 10.58 -22.25 -2.33
C ALA A 371 11.95 -22.34 -1.62
N TYR A 372 12.59 -21.20 -1.34
CA TYR A 372 13.94 -21.16 -0.76
C TYR A 372 13.99 -21.48 0.74
N GLN A 373 12.89 -21.30 1.46
CA GLN A 373 12.84 -21.41 2.92
C GLN A 373 12.45 -22.83 3.36
N THR A 374 12.97 -23.30 4.50
CA THR A 374 12.52 -24.57 5.10
C THR A 374 11.21 -24.37 5.88
N GLU A 375 10.45 -25.46 6.08
CA GLU A 375 9.20 -25.38 6.87
C GLU A 375 9.46 -24.89 8.29
N ALA A 376 10.52 -25.38 8.92
CA ALA A 376 10.88 -25.00 10.29
C ALA A 376 11.24 -23.51 10.40
N ASP A 377 11.98 -22.95 9.42
CA ASP A 377 12.33 -21.53 9.42
C ASP A 377 11.09 -20.65 9.21
N PHE A 378 10.17 -21.09 8.33
CA PHE A 378 8.92 -20.38 8.06
C PHE A 378 8.00 -20.37 9.29
N GLU A 379 7.81 -21.52 9.93
CA GLU A 379 7.01 -21.64 11.17
C GLU A 379 7.62 -20.82 12.31
N ALA A 380 8.95 -20.82 12.44
CA ALA A 380 9.65 -20.03 13.47
C ALA A 380 9.48 -18.52 13.25
N GLU A 381 9.58 -18.05 12.00
CA GLU A 381 9.32 -16.65 11.68
C GLU A 381 7.84 -16.28 11.89
N ALA A 382 6.90 -17.11 11.44
CA ALA A 382 5.47 -16.89 11.65
C ALA A 382 5.13 -16.78 13.14
N LYS A 383 5.69 -17.69 13.96
CA LYS A 383 5.56 -17.64 15.41
C LYS A 383 6.13 -16.35 15.99
N ARG A 384 7.32 -15.93 15.55
CA ARG A 384 7.92 -14.66 15.99
C ARG A 384 7.01 -13.47 15.70
N PHE A 385 6.37 -13.41 14.54
CA PHE A 385 5.42 -12.34 14.22
C PHE A 385 4.21 -12.39 15.14
N ALA A 386 3.60 -13.57 15.30
CA ALA A 386 2.41 -13.75 16.13
C ALA A 386 2.67 -13.45 17.61
N ASP A 387 3.84 -13.83 18.15
CA ASP A 387 4.18 -13.62 19.56
C ASP A 387 4.21 -12.14 19.94
N THR A 388 4.55 -11.24 19.00
CA THR A 388 4.50 -9.79 19.25
C THR A 388 3.09 -9.26 19.48
N PHE A 389 2.03 -10.03 19.22
CA PHE A 389 0.66 -9.64 19.57
C PHE A 389 0.49 -9.46 21.08
N ASN A 390 1.16 -10.29 21.88
CA ASN A 390 1.08 -10.25 23.34
C ASN A 390 2.26 -9.51 23.99
N ASP A 391 3.23 -9.03 23.19
CA ASP A 391 4.38 -8.28 23.67
C ASP A 391 3.97 -6.82 23.84
N SER A 392 3.52 -6.46 25.04
CA SER A 392 3.05 -5.12 25.37
C SER A 392 3.99 -4.42 26.34
N GLU A 393 4.14 -3.10 26.14
CA GLU A 393 4.87 -2.23 27.04
C GLU A 393 3.84 -1.43 27.86
N SER A 394 4.05 -1.33 29.17
CA SER A 394 3.16 -0.49 29.98
C SER A 394 3.44 0.99 29.71
N LEU A 395 2.38 1.82 29.70
CA LEU A 395 2.58 3.27 29.61
C LEU A 395 3.47 3.76 30.76
N SER A 396 4.37 4.69 30.44
CA SER A 396 5.23 5.33 31.44
C SER A 396 4.39 6.00 32.54
N THR A 397 4.80 5.79 33.79
CA THR A 397 4.32 6.50 34.98
C THR A 397 5.08 7.81 35.22
N GLU A 398 6.18 8.02 34.51
CA GLU A 398 6.98 9.24 34.61
C GLU A 398 6.52 10.24 33.55
N PRO A 399 6.40 11.54 33.89
CA PRO A 399 6.17 12.61 32.94
C PRO A 399 7.18 12.57 31.80
N THR A 400 6.68 12.66 30.57
CA THR A 400 7.56 12.71 29.40
C THR A 400 8.33 14.04 29.44
N GLU A 401 9.67 14.00 29.49
CA GLU A 401 10.46 15.22 29.27
C GLU A 401 10.06 15.82 27.92
N LYS A 402 9.56 17.07 27.91
CA LYS A 402 9.13 17.75 26.69
C LYS A 402 10.27 17.65 25.67
N PRO A 403 10.08 16.95 24.53
CA PRO A 403 11.12 16.89 23.52
C PRO A 403 11.40 18.32 23.07
N ASP A 404 12.65 18.77 23.20
CA ASP A 404 13.06 20.07 22.65
C ASP A 404 13.12 19.96 21.13
N TRP A 405 11.94 20.07 20.51
CA TRP A 405 11.79 20.08 19.07
C TRP A 405 12.54 21.26 18.45
N GLY A 406 12.71 22.38 19.16
CA GLY A 406 13.55 23.51 18.73
C GLY A 406 15.00 23.08 18.53
N ALA A 407 15.58 22.39 19.51
CA ALA A 407 16.91 21.81 19.39
C ALA A 407 16.98 20.74 18.30
N ARG A 408 16.00 19.83 18.22
CA ARG A 408 15.99 18.74 17.21
C ARG A 408 15.84 19.24 15.78
N PHE A 409 14.94 20.19 15.50
CA PHE A 409 14.79 20.80 14.18
C PHE A 409 16.01 21.64 13.81
N SER A 410 16.59 22.37 14.76
CA SER A 410 17.82 23.13 14.51
C SER A 410 19.01 22.24 14.15
N ASP A 411 19.12 21.04 14.74
CA ASP A 411 20.16 20.07 14.43
C ASP A 411 19.95 19.40 13.05
N VAL A 412 18.70 19.10 12.69
CA VAL A 412 18.35 18.57 11.35
C VAL A 412 18.59 19.62 10.25
N VAL A 413 18.19 20.87 10.48
CA VAL A 413 18.43 21.98 9.55
C VAL A 413 19.93 22.29 9.47
N GLY A 414 20.65 22.28 10.59
CA GLY A 414 22.11 22.45 10.64
C GLY A 414 22.84 21.40 9.81
N LYS A 415 22.48 20.12 9.97
CA LYS A 415 23.04 19.01 9.17
C LYS A 415 22.67 19.09 7.69
N ALA A 416 21.49 19.58 7.35
CA ALA A 416 21.09 19.81 5.95
C ALA A 416 21.86 20.98 5.31
N VAL A 417 22.11 22.06 6.07
CA VAL A 417 22.89 23.22 5.61
C VAL A 417 24.37 22.88 5.44
N GLU A 418 24.97 22.10 6.34
CA GLU A 418 26.35 21.62 6.19
C GLU A 418 26.52 20.72 4.96
N LYS A 419 25.54 19.83 4.71
CA LYS A 419 25.52 18.97 3.52
C LYS A 419 25.30 19.75 2.22
N MET A 420 24.55 20.85 2.26
CA MET A 420 24.41 21.75 1.11
C MET A 420 25.63 22.65 0.89
N ALA A 421 26.35 23.01 1.96
CA ALA A 421 27.58 23.80 1.90
C ALA A 421 28.78 22.99 1.37
N SER A 422 28.82 21.67 1.59
CA SER A 422 29.86 20.80 1.01
C SER A 422 29.72 20.59 -0.50
N ASP A 423 28.52 20.79 -1.05
CA ASP A 423 28.17 20.38 -2.42
C ASP A 423 28.02 21.55 -3.42
N GLN A 424 28.23 22.81 -3.01
CA GLN A 424 28.09 23.98 -3.90
C GLN A 424 29.43 24.59 -4.36
N ALA A 425 29.79 24.31 -5.61
CA ALA A 425 30.62 25.21 -6.43
C ALA A 425 29.80 26.46 -6.85
N PRO A 426 30.43 27.64 -7.09
CA PRO A 426 29.72 28.91 -7.12
C PRO A 426 28.76 29.05 -8.30
N ALA A 427 27.47 29.26 -8.00
CA ALA A 427 26.40 29.43 -8.98
C ALA A 427 26.21 30.91 -9.40
N LYS A 428 25.93 31.08 -10.71
CA LYS A 428 25.55 32.34 -11.35
C LYS A 428 24.14 32.79 -10.94
N SER A 429 23.93 34.11 -10.92
CA SER A 429 22.70 34.79 -10.49
C SER A 429 21.42 34.31 -11.19
N PRO A 430 20.26 34.30 -10.50
CA PRO A 430 19.01 33.77 -11.03
C PRO A 430 18.28 34.75 -11.96
N ALA A 431 17.69 34.19 -13.02
CA ALA A 431 16.80 34.89 -13.96
C ALA A 431 15.36 34.99 -13.41
N PRO A 432 14.56 35.97 -13.86
CA PRO A 432 13.26 36.28 -13.26
C PRO A 432 12.18 35.21 -13.52
N VAL A 433 11.31 35.09 -12.51
CA VAL A 433 10.25 34.08 -12.34
C VAL A 433 9.19 34.17 -13.44
N LYS A 434 8.90 33.04 -14.10
CA LYS A 434 7.75 32.86 -15.00
C LYS A 434 6.58 32.20 -14.27
N ASN A 435 5.37 32.68 -14.56
CA ASN A 435 4.09 32.21 -14.03
C ASN A 435 3.95 30.67 -14.06
N PHE A 436 3.62 30.10 -12.90
CA PHE A 436 3.31 28.69 -12.70
C PHE A 436 2.06 28.29 -13.49
N LYS A 437 2.20 27.34 -14.41
CA LYS A 437 1.09 26.53 -14.92
C LYS A 437 1.02 25.26 -14.09
N ALA A 438 -0.20 24.80 -13.78
CA ALA A 438 -0.42 23.54 -13.07
C ALA A 438 0.37 22.39 -13.73
N PRO A 439 1.06 21.54 -12.93
CA PRO A 439 1.84 20.44 -13.47
C PRO A 439 0.91 19.44 -14.15
N LYS A 440 1.30 18.99 -15.34
CA LYS A 440 0.62 17.87 -16.00
C LYS A 440 0.87 16.59 -15.18
N PRO A 441 -0.09 15.66 -15.08
CA PRO A 441 0.12 14.38 -14.42
C PRO A 441 1.34 13.66 -15.02
N ARG A 442 2.22 13.17 -14.13
CA ARG A 442 3.45 12.47 -14.50
C ARG A 442 3.05 11.11 -15.07
N LYS A 443 3.39 10.85 -16.33
CA LYS A 443 3.16 9.55 -16.97
C LYS A 443 4.10 8.51 -16.34
N SER A 444 3.63 7.28 -16.14
CA SER A 444 4.54 6.20 -15.74
C SER A 444 5.59 5.95 -16.83
N ARG A 445 6.79 5.46 -16.48
CA ARG A 445 7.85 5.20 -17.47
C ARG A 445 7.42 4.21 -18.56
N LEU A 446 6.53 3.27 -18.24
CA LEU A 446 5.90 2.37 -19.22
C LEU A 446 4.98 3.12 -20.21
N GLN A 447 4.25 4.14 -19.74
CA GLN A 447 3.48 5.04 -20.61
C GLN A 447 4.38 5.95 -21.46
N GLU A 448 5.59 6.30 -20.99
CA GLU A 448 6.60 7.03 -21.78
C GLU A 448 7.17 6.16 -22.91
N ILE A 449 7.43 4.88 -22.64
CA ILE A 449 7.83 3.88 -23.65
C ILE A 449 6.73 3.73 -24.73
N LYS A 450 5.45 3.65 -24.33
CA LYS A 450 4.29 3.61 -25.25
C LYS A 450 4.19 4.86 -26.14
N ALA A 451 4.59 6.03 -25.63
CA ALA A 451 4.60 7.29 -26.40
C ALA A 451 5.74 7.35 -27.44
N LEU A 452 6.85 6.65 -27.21
CA LEU A 452 7.98 6.57 -28.14
C LEU A 452 7.75 5.55 -29.26
N GLY A 453 7.09 4.41 -28.96
CA GLY A 453 6.67 3.43 -29.98
C GLY A 453 5.73 4.01 -31.05
N LYS A 454 4.90 4.99 -30.69
CA LYS A 454 4.04 5.71 -31.64
C LYS A 454 4.80 6.70 -32.54
N LYS A 455 5.96 7.23 -32.11
CA LYS A 455 6.76 8.18 -32.91
C LYS A 455 7.53 7.52 -34.07
N SER A 456 7.82 6.21 -34.01
CA SER A 456 8.54 5.52 -35.10
C SER A 456 7.65 5.20 -36.32
N LYS A 457 6.32 5.14 -36.17
CA LYS A 457 5.37 4.85 -37.26
C LYS A 457 4.95 6.08 -38.09
N GLY A 458 5.43 7.29 -37.75
CA GLY A 458 5.03 8.54 -38.42
C GLY A 458 5.92 9.00 -39.59
N ALA A 459 7.07 8.38 -39.83
CA ALA A 459 8.07 8.90 -40.77
C ALA A 459 8.35 7.97 -41.97
N LYS A 460 7.33 7.66 -42.79
CA LYS A 460 7.56 7.14 -44.16
C LYS A 460 6.34 7.34 -45.08
N LYS A 461 6.15 8.58 -45.55
CA LYS A 461 5.41 8.88 -46.80
C LYS A 461 6.12 10.03 -47.54
N LYS A 462 7.19 9.71 -48.27
CA LYS A 462 7.59 10.47 -49.47
C LYS A 462 7.26 9.63 -50.68
N LYS A 463 6.05 9.82 -51.23
CA LYS A 463 5.64 9.25 -52.53
C LYS A 463 6.19 10.17 -53.61
N LYS A 464 7.28 9.74 -54.25
CA LYS A 464 7.85 10.36 -55.46
C LYS A 464 6.94 9.98 -56.63
N LYS A 465 6.44 10.98 -57.36
CA LYS A 465 5.78 10.80 -58.66
C LYS A 465 6.79 10.21 -59.66
N GLY A 466 6.39 9.20 -60.43
CA GLY A 466 7.19 8.62 -61.51
C GLY A 466 6.38 7.60 -62.32
N LYS A 467 6.15 7.93 -63.58
CA LYS A 467 5.36 7.24 -64.64
C LYS A 467 5.81 5.81 -64.97
N GLY A 468 4.86 4.99 -65.46
CA GLY A 468 4.99 3.87 -66.43
C GLY A 468 5.87 2.68 -66.01
N PHE A 469 5.52 1.42 -66.21
CA PHE A 469 4.57 0.74 -67.09
C PHE A 469 3.72 -0.27 -66.29
#